data_AF-A0A1F7YFC7-F1
#
_entry.id   AF-A0A1F7YFC7-F1
#
_cell.length_a   1.000
_cell.length_b   1.000
_cell.length_c   1.000
_cell.angle_alpha   90.00
_cell.angle_beta   90.00
_cell.angle_gamma   90.00
#
_symmetry.space_group_name_H-M   'P 1'
#
loop_
_entity.id
_entity.type
_entity.pdbx_description
1 polymer ?
#
loop_
_entity_poly.entity_id
_entity_poly.type
_entity_poly.pdbx_seq_one_letter_code
_entity_poly.pdbx_strand_id
1 'polypeptide(L)'
;MGITMRIGKKFSTLLFFLIALTLILIAGGIYIVKFGSNNSAFAKDLRQYIIRYPLIVNAIHLDQAGDLRFMYLSPQYKTINTYVYYLKGYAPSEELENWTGEMVQKTTEKSVSVEKRELSAKGIGEYSNDDLKNLMKEFSDETTPNLNIIYLTKYKDKPTSAGVVVQKDTIFIFKKRLYELTDENETLKQLERSTIMHEWGHLLGLEHSDNPKCIMSELVEVYEHPPLGTNIATDYCFETLQKLELIRQELK
;
A
#
# COMPACT_ATOMS: atom_id res chain seq x y z
N MET A 1 -62.85 -9.23 7.78
CA MET A 1 -61.78 -8.66 6.93
C MET A 1 -60.73 -7.79 7.67
N GLY A 2 -60.80 -7.60 9.01
CA GLY A 2 -59.88 -6.71 9.74
C GLY A 2 -58.64 -7.33 10.39
N ILE A 3 -58.60 -8.66 10.58
CA ILE A 3 -57.50 -9.34 11.31
C ILE A 3 -56.30 -9.61 10.39
N THR A 4 -56.53 -10.02 9.15
CA THR A 4 -55.49 -10.25 8.13
C THR A 4 -54.74 -8.97 7.77
N MET A 5 -55.44 -7.82 7.70
CA MET A 5 -54.83 -6.53 7.38
C MET A 5 -53.93 -5.97 8.52
N ARG A 6 -54.23 -6.32 9.78
CA ARG A 6 -53.47 -5.90 10.97
C ARG A 6 -52.19 -6.73 11.16
N ILE A 7 -52.23 -8.01 10.78
CA ILE A 7 -51.06 -8.92 10.81
C ILE A 7 -50.07 -8.55 9.70
N GLY A 8 -50.55 -8.25 8.48
CA GLY A 8 -49.71 -7.79 7.37
C GLY A 8 -48.96 -6.49 7.66
N LYS A 9 -49.61 -5.52 8.32
CA LYS A 9 -48.94 -4.27 8.75
C LYS A 9 -47.86 -4.52 9.81
N LYS A 10 -48.12 -5.33 10.85
CA LYS A 10 -47.12 -5.64 11.88
C LYS A 10 -45.91 -6.41 11.34
N PHE A 11 -46.14 -7.35 10.41
CA PHE A 11 -45.07 -8.09 9.75
C PHE A 11 -44.21 -7.17 8.87
N SER A 12 -44.84 -6.26 8.12
CA SER A 12 -44.13 -5.23 7.35
C SER A 12 -43.30 -4.28 8.23
N THR A 13 -43.82 -3.86 9.39
CA THR A 13 -43.08 -3.01 10.34
C THR A 13 -41.90 -3.75 10.97
N LEU A 14 -42.07 -5.03 11.33
CA LEU A 14 -40.99 -5.86 11.87
C LEU A 14 -39.89 -6.08 10.83
N LEU A 15 -40.25 -6.40 9.59
CA LEU A 15 -39.30 -6.56 8.50
C LEU A 15 -38.52 -5.27 8.23
N PHE A 16 -39.20 -4.13 8.20
CA PHE A 16 -38.56 -2.82 8.06
C PHE A 16 -37.59 -2.54 9.21
N PHE A 17 -37.98 -2.84 10.46
CA PHE A 17 -37.10 -2.68 11.62
C PHE A 17 -35.85 -3.58 11.54
N LEU A 18 -36.01 -4.84 11.11
CA LEU A 18 -34.89 -5.76 10.92
C LEU A 18 -33.93 -5.28 9.82
N ILE A 19 -34.46 -4.77 8.71
CA ILE A 19 -33.63 -4.19 7.63
C ILE A 19 -32.89 -2.97 8.17
N ALA A 20 -33.57 -2.05 8.85
CA ALA A 20 -32.94 -0.86 9.43
C ALA A 20 -31.86 -1.20 10.45
N LEU A 21 -32.12 -2.16 11.36
CA LEU A 21 -31.14 -2.63 12.32
C LEU A 21 -29.93 -3.26 11.62
N THR A 22 -30.16 -4.06 10.59
CA THR A 22 -29.08 -4.67 9.80
C THR A 22 -28.21 -3.60 9.13
N LEU A 23 -28.81 -2.57 8.55
CA LEU A 23 -28.07 -1.46 7.94
C LEU A 23 -27.24 -0.67 8.97
N ILE A 24 -27.80 -0.43 10.16
CA ILE A 24 -27.08 0.22 11.27
C ILE A 24 -25.89 -0.62 11.71
N LEU A 25 -26.06 -1.93 11.86
CA LEU A 25 -24.98 -2.84 12.24
C LEU A 25 -23.88 -2.92 11.16
N ILE A 26 -24.26 -2.92 9.87
CA ILE A 26 -23.29 -2.86 8.76
C ILE A 26 -22.52 -1.54 8.80
N ALA A 27 -23.22 -0.40 8.93
CA ALA A 27 -22.56 0.91 9.01
C ALA A 27 -21.64 1.01 10.24
N GLY A 28 -22.06 0.49 11.39
CA GLY A 28 -21.24 0.40 12.59
C GLY A 28 -20.01 -0.48 12.40
N GLY A 29 -20.17 -1.64 11.75
CA GLY A 29 -19.05 -2.53 11.39
C GLY A 29 -18.05 -1.87 10.45
N ILE A 30 -18.52 -1.19 9.40
CA ILE A 30 -17.67 -0.42 8.47
C ILE A 30 -16.91 0.67 9.22
N TYR A 31 -17.58 1.41 10.10
CA TYR A 31 -16.95 2.45 10.91
C TYR A 31 -15.83 1.87 11.80
N ILE A 32 -16.11 0.76 12.49
CA ILE A 32 -15.14 0.06 13.34
C ILE A 32 -13.93 -0.39 12.51
N VAL A 33 -14.14 -0.94 11.32
CA VAL A 33 -13.06 -1.44 10.46
C VAL A 33 -12.21 -0.30 9.92
N LYS A 34 -12.84 0.79 9.50
CA LYS A 34 -12.17 1.93 8.88
C LYS A 34 -11.34 2.75 9.88
N PHE A 35 -11.89 2.99 11.07
CA PHE A 35 -11.30 3.91 12.05
C PHE A 35 -10.78 3.23 13.32
N GLY A 36 -11.22 2.00 13.60
CA GLY A 36 -10.87 1.27 14.81
C GLY A 36 -9.68 0.31 14.67
N SER A 37 -9.23 -0.01 13.44
CA SER A 37 -8.21 -1.04 13.20
C SER A 37 -6.86 -0.76 13.87
N ASN A 38 -6.53 0.51 14.11
CA ASN A 38 -5.29 0.91 14.77
C ASN A 38 -5.35 0.82 16.30
N ASN A 39 -6.55 0.72 16.88
CA ASN A 39 -6.77 0.85 18.33
C ASN A 39 -7.47 -0.37 18.96
N SER A 40 -7.89 -1.35 18.14
CA SER A 40 -8.67 -2.50 18.60
C SER A 40 -8.29 -3.78 17.86
N ALA A 41 -7.96 -4.83 18.60
CA ALA A 41 -7.67 -6.15 18.04
C ALA A 41 -8.86 -6.70 17.24
N PHE A 42 -10.08 -6.55 17.76
CA PHE A 42 -11.30 -6.95 17.05
C PHE A 42 -11.45 -6.24 15.69
N ALA A 43 -11.18 -4.94 15.64
CA ALA A 43 -11.24 -4.17 14.41
C ALA A 43 -10.15 -4.58 13.42
N LYS A 44 -8.93 -4.88 13.92
CA LYS A 44 -7.83 -5.42 13.11
C LYS A 44 -8.23 -6.76 12.49
N ASP A 45 -8.74 -7.70 13.28
CA ASP A 45 -9.17 -9.03 12.82
C ASP A 45 -10.32 -8.95 11.80
N LEU A 46 -11.33 -8.11 12.09
CA LEU A 46 -12.43 -7.90 11.16
C LEU A 46 -11.95 -7.30 9.84
N ARG A 47 -10.98 -6.36 9.88
CA ARG A 47 -10.35 -5.83 8.67
C ARG A 47 -9.67 -6.94 7.88
N GLN A 48 -8.87 -7.81 8.53
CA GLN A 48 -8.18 -8.92 7.86
C GLN A 48 -9.13 -9.84 7.10
N TYR A 49 -10.34 -10.07 7.64
CA TYR A 49 -11.37 -10.83 6.95
C TYR A 49 -11.96 -10.08 5.75
N ILE A 50 -12.27 -8.79 5.90
CA ILE A 50 -12.91 -7.98 4.85
C ILE A 50 -12.01 -7.79 3.64
N ILE A 51 -10.71 -7.58 3.84
CA ILE A 51 -9.79 -7.25 2.74
C ILE A 51 -9.55 -8.41 1.77
N ARG A 52 -9.95 -9.63 2.12
CA ARG A 52 -10.00 -10.79 1.20
C ARG A 52 -11.00 -10.62 0.07
N TYR A 53 -11.89 -9.62 0.16
CA TYR A 53 -12.91 -9.31 -0.83
C TYR A 53 -12.65 -7.93 -1.44
N PRO A 54 -11.88 -7.83 -2.55
CA PRO A 54 -11.47 -6.55 -3.13
C PRO A 54 -12.64 -5.62 -3.50
N LEU A 55 -13.79 -6.17 -3.90
CA LEU A 55 -14.99 -5.39 -4.16
C LEU A 55 -15.49 -4.64 -2.91
N ILE A 56 -15.39 -5.26 -1.73
CA ILE A 56 -15.78 -4.64 -0.46
C ILE A 56 -14.76 -3.58 -0.06
N VAL A 57 -13.45 -3.87 -0.18
CA VAL A 57 -12.35 -2.93 0.07
C VAL A 57 -12.57 -1.62 -0.67
N ASN A 58 -12.90 -1.71 -1.96
CA ASN A 58 -13.20 -0.55 -2.79
C ASN A 58 -14.52 0.12 -2.39
N ALA A 59 -15.60 -0.64 -2.17
CA ALA A 59 -16.90 -0.08 -1.82
C ALA A 59 -16.90 0.76 -0.52
N ILE A 60 -16.10 0.36 0.48
CA ILE A 60 -16.03 1.06 1.77
C ILE A 60 -14.80 1.98 1.89
N HIS A 61 -14.00 2.06 0.82
CA HIS A 61 -12.76 2.84 0.74
C HIS A 61 -11.84 2.57 1.95
N LEU A 62 -11.47 1.29 2.13
CA LEU A 62 -10.30 0.97 2.94
C LEU A 62 -9.05 1.39 2.16
N ASP A 63 -8.08 1.97 2.85
CA ASP A 63 -6.97 2.73 2.28
C ASP A 63 -5.63 2.51 3.01
N GLN A 64 -5.53 1.55 3.93
CA GLN A 64 -4.29 1.25 4.66
C GLN A 64 -3.33 0.39 3.83
N ALA A 65 -2.03 0.52 4.10
CA ALA A 65 -1.01 -0.38 3.56
C ALA A 65 -1.41 -1.84 3.78
N GLY A 66 -1.27 -2.67 2.75
CA GLY A 66 -1.62 -4.09 2.81
C GLY A 66 -3.09 -4.43 2.58
N ASP A 67 -4.00 -3.46 2.44
CA ASP A 67 -5.42 -3.72 2.14
C ASP A 67 -5.64 -4.32 0.75
N LEU A 68 -4.78 -3.98 -0.22
CA LEU A 68 -4.85 -4.52 -1.58
C LEU A 68 -4.01 -5.77 -1.80
N ARG A 69 -3.33 -6.30 -0.77
CA ARG A 69 -2.43 -7.45 -0.95
C ARG A 69 -3.13 -8.66 -1.59
N PHE A 70 -4.40 -8.90 -1.27
CA PHE A 70 -5.16 -10.00 -1.86
C PHE A 70 -5.52 -9.73 -3.32
N MET A 71 -5.68 -8.46 -3.73
CA MET A 71 -5.80 -8.07 -5.13
C MET A 71 -4.45 -8.28 -5.85
N TYR A 72 -3.34 -7.84 -5.26
CA TYR A 72 -2.00 -8.03 -5.83
C TYR A 72 -1.58 -9.49 -5.95
N LEU A 73 -1.98 -10.35 -5.02
CA LEU A 73 -1.65 -11.78 -5.02
C LEU A 73 -2.68 -12.63 -5.77
N SER A 74 -3.87 -12.10 -6.07
CA SER A 74 -4.94 -12.88 -6.70
C SER A 74 -4.52 -13.40 -8.08
N PRO A 75 -4.75 -14.69 -8.38
CA PRO A 75 -4.42 -15.27 -9.68
C PRO A 75 -5.28 -14.74 -10.83
N GLN A 76 -6.38 -14.02 -10.53
CA GLN A 76 -7.29 -13.44 -11.51
C GLN A 76 -6.64 -12.32 -12.33
N TYR A 77 -5.70 -11.58 -11.74
CA TYR A 77 -4.93 -10.55 -12.42
C TYR A 77 -3.60 -11.13 -12.88
N LYS A 78 -3.22 -10.90 -14.14
CA LYS A 78 -1.95 -11.38 -14.71
C LYS A 78 -0.87 -10.30 -14.78
N THR A 79 -1.29 -9.04 -14.72
CA THR A 79 -0.43 -7.87 -14.86
C THR A 79 -0.71 -6.90 -13.73
N ILE A 80 0.35 -6.25 -13.23
CA ILE A 80 0.27 -5.07 -12.36
C ILE A 80 0.68 -3.86 -13.20
N ASN A 81 -0.18 -2.85 -13.25
CA ASN A 81 0.14 -1.59 -13.91
C ASN A 81 0.85 -0.69 -12.91
N THR A 82 2.09 -0.35 -13.18
CA THR A 82 2.90 0.53 -12.34
C THR A 82 3.01 1.90 -12.97
N TYR A 83 2.46 2.92 -12.31
CA TYR A 83 2.57 4.31 -12.71
C TYR A 83 3.65 5.00 -11.88
N VAL A 84 4.64 5.56 -12.55
CA VAL A 84 5.76 6.25 -11.91
C VAL A 84 5.63 7.74 -12.17
N TYR A 85 5.41 8.49 -11.11
CA TYR A 85 5.30 9.94 -11.15
C TYR A 85 6.54 10.57 -10.54
N TYR A 86 7.09 11.62 -11.13
CA TYR A 86 8.28 12.26 -10.59
C TYR A 86 8.29 13.76 -10.82
N LEU A 87 8.85 14.50 -9.86
CA LEU A 87 9.13 15.93 -10.02
C LEU A 87 10.32 16.15 -10.95
N LYS A 88 10.30 17.26 -11.70
CA LYS A 88 11.45 17.68 -12.51
C LYS A 88 12.73 17.74 -11.68
N GLY A 89 13.78 17.07 -12.14
CA GLY A 89 15.08 16.96 -11.44
C GLY A 89 15.15 15.83 -10.40
N TYR A 90 14.08 15.06 -10.22
CA TYR A 90 13.99 13.92 -9.31
C TYR A 90 13.52 12.65 -10.04
N ALA A 91 13.93 12.50 -11.30
CA ALA A 91 13.60 11.34 -12.10
C ALA A 91 14.10 10.03 -11.43
N PRO A 92 13.37 8.91 -11.61
CA PRO A 92 13.80 7.60 -11.15
C PRO A 92 15.08 7.14 -11.86
N SER A 93 15.72 6.10 -11.32
CA SER A 93 16.76 5.36 -12.04
C SER A 93 16.26 4.84 -13.40
N GLU A 94 17.14 4.80 -14.39
CA GLU A 94 16.86 4.17 -15.69
C GLU A 94 16.53 2.68 -15.53
N GLU A 95 17.13 2.02 -14.52
CA GLU A 95 16.96 0.60 -14.23
C GLU A 95 15.68 0.27 -13.44
N LEU A 96 14.91 1.29 -13.03
CA LEU A 96 13.69 1.13 -12.22
C LEU A 96 12.73 0.09 -12.82
N GLU A 97 12.53 0.14 -14.13
CA GLU A 97 11.57 -0.72 -14.82
C GLU A 97 11.96 -2.20 -14.69
N ASN A 98 13.24 -2.50 -14.92
CA ASN A 98 13.74 -3.87 -14.79
C ASN A 98 13.57 -4.39 -13.37
N TRP A 99 14.00 -3.61 -12.37
CA TRP A 99 13.96 -4.05 -10.97
C TRP A 99 12.53 -4.15 -10.42
N THR A 100 11.63 -3.26 -10.85
CA THR A 100 10.20 -3.35 -10.52
C THR A 100 9.61 -4.63 -11.11
N GLY A 101 9.97 -4.97 -12.35
CA GLY A 101 9.57 -6.23 -12.98
C GLY A 101 10.08 -7.45 -12.23
N GLU A 102 11.37 -7.49 -11.89
CA GLU A 102 11.95 -8.56 -11.08
C GLU A 102 11.26 -8.71 -9.72
N MET A 103 11.03 -7.60 -9.02
CA MET A 103 10.39 -7.55 -7.72
C MET A 103 8.96 -8.08 -7.77
N VAL A 104 8.14 -7.57 -8.70
CA VAL A 104 6.73 -8.00 -8.88
C VAL A 104 6.68 -9.46 -9.31
N GLN A 105 7.51 -9.87 -10.27
CA GLN A 105 7.55 -11.26 -10.74
C GLN A 105 7.93 -12.22 -9.60
N LYS A 106 8.93 -11.87 -8.78
CA LYS A 106 9.39 -12.70 -7.65
C LYS A 106 8.37 -12.81 -6.53
N THR A 107 7.55 -11.78 -6.30
CA THR A 107 6.62 -11.72 -5.16
C THR A 107 5.19 -12.13 -5.52
N THR A 108 4.73 -11.86 -6.75
CA THR A 108 3.33 -12.09 -7.17
C THR A 108 3.20 -13.01 -8.38
N GLU A 109 4.29 -13.39 -9.04
CA GLU A 109 4.31 -14.19 -10.28
C GLU A 109 3.58 -13.51 -11.45
N LYS A 110 3.53 -12.18 -11.45
CA LYS A 110 2.84 -11.37 -12.47
C LYS A 110 3.83 -10.61 -13.32
N SER A 111 3.39 -10.29 -14.53
CA SER A 111 4.08 -9.31 -15.37
C SER A 111 3.82 -7.90 -14.88
N VAL A 112 4.73 -6.98 -15.19
CA VAL A 112 4.57 -5.56 -14.90
C VAL A 112 4.45 -4.77 -16.20
N SER A 113 3.67 -3.70 -16.19
CA SER A 113 3.76 -2.63 -17.19
C SER A 113 4.13 -1.35 -16.45
N VAL A 114 5.17 -0.64 -16.89
CA VAL A 114 5.63 0.58 -16.23
C VAL A 114 5.39 1.77 -17.14
N GLU A 115 4.65 2.77 -16.65
CA GLU A 115 4.46 4.05 -17.34
C GLU A 115 5.04 5.17 -16.48
N LYS A 116 5.93 5.99 -17.05
CA LYS A 116 6.58 7.10 -16.35
C LYS A 116 5.99 8.44 -16.80
N ARG A 117 5.69 9.33 -15.85
CA ARG A 117 5.14 10.67 -16.11
C ARG A 117 5.81 11.72 -15.21
N GLU A 118 6.28 12.81 -15.81
CA GLU A 118 6.74 13.98 -15.04
C GLU A 118 5.53 14.76 -14.50
N LEU A 119 5.57 15.12 -13.21
CA LEU A 119 4.56 15.95 -12.57
C LEU A 119 4.75 17.42 -12.96
N SER A 120 3.66 18.08 -13.34
CA SER A 120 3.65 19.50 -13.73
C SER A 120 3.76 20.46 -12.55
N ALA A 121 3.55 19.98 -11.33
CA ALA A 121 3.65 20.77 -10.11
C ALA A 121 5.09 21.17 -9.79
N LYS A 122 5.30 22.42 -9.35
CA LYS A 122 6.57 22.81 -8.72
C LYS A 122 6.65 22.10 -7.37
N GLY A 123 7.66 21.25 -7.20
CA GLY A 123 7.86 20.50 -5.96
C GLY A 123 7.82 21.41 -4.74
N ILE A 124 6.94 21.10 -3.78
CA ILE A 124 7.03 21.69 -2.45
C ILE A 124 8.31 21.14 -1.80
N GLY A 125 9.01 21.97 -1.02
CA GLY A 125 10.33 21.62 -0.50
C GLY A 125 10.33 20.35 0.34
N GLU A 126 9.26 20.14 1.11
CA GLU A 126 9.01 18.98 1.99
C GLU A 126 7.51 18.68 1.98
N TYR A 127 7.15 17.41 2.15
CA TYR A 127 5.77 16.92 2.10
C TYR A 127 5.37 16.33 3.46
N SER A 128 4.21 16.70 3.99
CA SER A 128 3.56 16.06 5.15
C SER A 128 2.62 14.93 4.73
N ASN A 129 2.16 14.11 5.67
CA ASN A 129 1.12 13.11 5.43
C ASN A 129 -0.14 13.69 4.78
N ASP A 130 -0.55 14.90 5.16
CA ASP A 130 -1.71 15.56 4.57
C ASP A 130 -1.43 15.96 3.12
N ASP A 131 -0.21 16.41 2.81
CA ASP A 131 0.20 16.70 1.42
C ASP A 131 0.20 15.43 0.57
N LEU A 132 0.75 14.32 1.09
CA LEU A 132 0.76 13.03 0.40
C LEU A 132 -0.67 12.53 0.15
N LYS A 133 -1.56 12.62 1.14
CA LYS A 133 -2.97 12.25 0.97
C LYS A 133 -3.72 13.13 -0.01
N ASN A 134 -3.41 14.42 -0.06
CA ASN A 134 -4.02 15.35 -1.01
C ASN A 134 -3.53 15.10 -2.43
N LEU A 135 -2.23 14.83 -2.61
CA LEU A 135 -1.64 14.47 -3.89
C LEU A 135 -2.32 13.21 -4.47
N MET A 136 -2.69 12.27 -3.60
CA MET A 136 -3.36 11.04 -4.03
C MET A 136 -4.76 11.25 -4.62
N LYS A 137 -5.44 12.34 -4.29
CA LYS A 137 -6.77 12.64 -4.86
C LYS A 137 -6.71 12.92 -6.37
N GLU A 138 -5.52 13.17 -6.91
CA GLU A 138 -5.29 13.40 -8.34
C GLU A 138 -5.19 12.10 -9.14
N PHE A 139 -5.02 10.96 -8.47
CA PHE A 139 -4.96 9.64 -9.10
C PHE A 139 -6.28 8.91 -8.89
N SER A 140 -6.77 8.27 -9.96
CA SER A 140 -8.07 7.59 -9.95
C SER A 140 -8.02 6.27 -9.18
N ASP A 141 -9.05 5.99 -8.37
CA ASP A 141 -9.31 4.65 -7.83
C ASP A 141 -9.70 3.71 -8.99
N GLU A 142 -8.74 2.92 -9.48
CA GLU A 142 -9.02 1.92 -10.50
C GLU A 142 -9.44 0.57 -9.88
N THR A 143 -10.19 -0.22 -10.64
CA THR A 143 -10.66 -1.55 -10.22
C THR A 143 -9.64 -2.67 -10.47
N THR A 144 -8.47 -2.31 -10.96
CA THR A 144 -7.32 -3.19 -11.25
C THR A 144 -6.19 -2.97 -10.25
N PRO A 145 -5.33 -3.97 -10.02
CA PRO A 145 -4.16 -3.82 -9.17
C PRO A 145 -3.15 -2.88 -9.84
N ASN A 146 -3.20 -1.62 -9.45
CA ASN A 146 -2.23 -0.62 -9.87
C ASN A 146 -1.23 -0.37 -8.73
N LEU A 147 -0.01 0.01 -9.09
CA LEU A 147 1.03 0.44 -8.17
C LEU A 147 1.46 1.84 -8.58
N ASN A 148 1.31 2.82 -7.69
CA ASN A 148 1.85 4.15 -7.92
C ASN A 148 3.20 4.28 -7.21
N ILE A 149 4.22 4.78 -7.90
CA ILE A 149 5.51 5.14 -7.31
C ILE A 149 5.74 6.62 -7.57
N ILE A 150 5.77 7.42 -6.51
CA ILE A 150 5.80 8.88 -6.61
C ILE A 150 7.10 9.43 -6.02
N TYR A 151 7.92 10.03 -6.87
CA TYR A 151 9.21 10.61 -6.52
C TYR A 151 9.05 12.08 -6.15
N LEU A 152 9.33 12.36 -4.89
CA LEU A 152 9.20 13.66 -4.24
C LEU A 152 10.56 14.12 -3.68
N THR A 153 10.55 15.28 -3.03
CA THR A 153 11.73 15.88 -2.42
C THR A 153 12.07 15.20 -1.08
N LYS A 154 11.41 15.60 0.00
CA LYS A 154 11.64 15.15 1.37
C LYS A 154 10.34 14.92 2.11
N TYR A 155 10.40 14.09 3.15
CA TYR A 155 9.30 13.87 4.06
C TYR A 155 9.44 14.72 5.31
N LYS A 156 8.41 15.50 5.63
CA LYS A 156 8.40 16.40 6.79
C LYS A 156 8.19 15.63 8.10
N ASP A 157 7.30 14.65 8.10
CA ASP A 157 6.86 14.00 9.35
C ASP A 157 7.86 12.95 9.85
N LYS A 158 8.67 12.37 8.95
CA LYS A 158 9.82 11.52 9.28
C LYS A 158 11.01 11.85 8.35
N PRO A 159 11.82 12.90 8.65
CA PRO A 159 12.86 13.40 7.75
C PRO A 159 13.98 12.41 7.40
N THR A 160 14.14 11.35 8.19
CA THR A 160 15.13 10.30 7.96
C THR A 160 14.68 9.26 6.94
N SER A 161 13.38 9.16 6.63
CA SER A 161 12.82 8.16 5.72
C SER A 161 13.15 8.43 4.26
N ALA A 162 13.60 7.39 3.57
CA ALA A 162 13.84 7.40 2.12
C ALA A 162 12.56 7.12 1.30
N GLY A 163 11.61 6.42 1.89
CA GLY A 163 10.29 6.18 1.32
C GLY A 163 9.25 5.90 2.40
N VAL A 164 7.98 5.91 2.00
CA VAL A 164 6.85 5.54 2.85
C VAL A 164 5.67 5.03 2.01
N VAL A 165 4.83 4.21 2.64
CA VAL A 165 3.48 3.86 2.18
C VAL A 165 2.45 4.46 3.12
N VAL A 166 1.73 5.48 2.65
CA VAL A 166 0.63 6.10 3.40
C VAL A 166 -0.73 5.55 2.98
N GLN A 167 -0.82 4.97 1.78
CA GLN A 167 -2.06 4.45 1.20
C GLN A 167 -1.88 3.06 0.60
N LYS A 168 -2.99 2.36 0.40
CA LYS A 168 -3.07 0.96 -0.04
C LYS A 168 -2.39 0.56 -1.36
N ASP A 169 -1.99 1.52 -2.19
CA ASP A 169 -1.48 1.28 -3.56
C ASP A 169 -0.30 2.16 -3.98
N THR A 170 0.24 2.96 -3.06
CA THR A 170 1.19 4.02 -3.42
C THR A 170 2.44 4.00 -2.55
N ILE A 171 3.59 3.97 -3.22
CA ILE A 171 4.92 4.14 -2.66
C ILE A 171 5.37 5.58 -2.93
N PHE A 172 5.73 6.30 -1.87
CA PHE A 172 6.39 7.59 -2.00
C PHE A 172 7.90 7.42 -1.82
N ILE A 173 8.69 7.98 -2.72
CA ILE A 173 10.15 7.97 -2.67
C ILE A 173 10.66 9.41 -2.52
N PHE A 174 11.46 9.66 -1.49
CA PHE A 174 12.02 10.97 -1.20
C PHE A 174 13.41 11.09 -1.82
N LYS A 175 13.45 11.40 -3.11
CA LYS A 175 14.67 11.37 -3.93
C LYS A 175 15.72 12.38 -3.45
N LYS A 176 15.32 13.54 -2.92
CA LYS A 176 16.27 14.47 -2.29
C LYS A 176 16.92 13.86 -1.06
N ARG A 177 16.17 13.10 -0.25
CA ARG A 177 16.72 12.38 0.90
C ARG A 177 17.75 11.33 0.46
N LEU A 178 17.47 10.60 -0.61
CA LEU A 178 18.41 9.63 -1.19
C LEU A 178 19.73 10.27 -1.65
N TYR A 179 19.67 11.44 -2.30
CA TYR A 179 20.88 12.19 -2.67
C TYR A 179 21.71 12.65 -1.46
N GLU A 180 21.08 12.87 -0.30
CA GLU A 180 21.79 13.26 0.92
C GLU A 180 22.48 12.08 1.63
N LEU A 181 22.22 10.84 1.20
CA LEU A 181 22.80 9.64 1.79
C LEU A 181 24.08 9.19 1.09
N THR A 182 24.25 9.54 -0.18
CA THR A 182 25.39 9.13 -1.00
C THR A 182 25.51 10.00 -2.25
N ASP A 183 26.76 10.31 -2.64
CA ASP A 183 27.10 10.93 -3.93
C ASP A 183 27.44 9.89 -5.02
N GLU A 184 27.54 8.61 -4.64
CA GLU A 184 27.86 7.53 -5.57
C GLU A 184 26.62 7.04 -6.30
N ASN A 185 26.63 7.13 -7.62
CA ASN A 185 25.49 6.77 -8.46
C ASN A 185 25.03 5.31 -8.25
N GLU A 186 25.95 4.36 -8.14
CA GLU A 186 25.58 2.94 -7.94
C GLU A 186 24.94 2.69 -6.57
N THR A 187 25.50 3.29 -5.51
CA THR A 187 24.91 3.23 -4.16
C THR A 187 23.54 3.90 -4.14
N LEU A 188 23.36 5.04 -4.82
CA LEU A 188 22.08 5.72 -4.94
C LEU A 188 21.02 4.82 -5.58
N LYS A 189 21.35 4.14 -6.69
CA LYS A 189 20.41 3.25 -7.34
C LYS A 189 20.08 2.05 -6.44
N GLN A 190 21.04 1.50 -5.71
CA GLN A 190 20.79 0.43 -4.74
C GLN A 190 19.86 0.88 -3.61
N LEU A 191 20.03 2.09 -3.07
CA LEU A 191 19.13 2.65 -2.06
C LEU A 191 17.72 2.83 -2.59
N GLU A 192 17.59 3.34 -3.81
CA GLU A 192 16.29 3.50 -4.48
C GLU A 192 15.59 2.14 -4.66
N ARG A 193 16.30 1.16 -5.21
CA ARG A 193 15.80 -0.22 -5.34
C ARG A 193 15.37 -0.78 -3.99
N SER A 194 16.23 -0.63 -2.99
CA SER A 194 16.03 -1.17 -1.66
C SER A 194 14.78 -0.58 -1.00
N THR A 195 14.64 0.74 -1.06
CA THR A 195 13.49 1.47 -0.53
C THR A 195 12.19 1.01 -1.22
N ILE A 196 12.16 0.97 -2.56
CA ILE A 196 10.94 0.54 -3.29
C ILE A 196 10.55 -0.89 -2.93
N MET A 197 11.51 -1.80 -2.84
CA MET A 197 11.23 -3.19 -2.47
C MET A 197 10.74 -3.32 -1.02
N HIS A 198 11.28 -2.52 -0.09
CA HIS A 198 10.80 -2.48 1.30
C HIS A 198 9.33 -2.03 1.36
N GLU A 199 9.03 -0.88 0.74
CA GLU A 199 7.68 -0.31 0.69
C GLU A 199 6.68 -1.22 -0.05
N TRP A 200 7.10 -1.88 -1.13
CA TRP A 200 6.30 -2.90 -1.80
C TRP A 200 5.94 -4.05 -0.87
N GLY A 201 6.86 -4.44 0.01
CA GLY A 201 6.58 -5.46 1.03
C GLY A 201 5.44 -5.05 1.96
N HIS A 202 5.39 -3.80 2.41
CA HIS A 202 4.27 -3.28 3.20
C HIS A 202 2.94 -3.30 2.44
N LEU A 203 2.95 -2.97 1.15
CA LEU A 203 1.77 -3.08 0.29
C LEU A 203 1.28 -4.53 0.13
N LEU A 204 2.18 -5.51 0.22
CA LEU A 204 1.85 -6.93 0.28
C LEU A 204 1.45 -7.42 1.69
N GLY A 205 1.42 -6.54 2.68
CA GLY A 205 1.06 -6.86 4.06
C GLY A 205 2.18 -7.50 4.88
N LEU A 206 3.44 -7.31 4.48
CA LEU A 206 4.59 -7.77 5.23
C LEU A 206 4.96 -6.78 6.33
N GLU A 207 5.22 -7.32 7.52
CA GLU A 207 5.75 -6.60 8.67
C GLU A 207 7.28 -6.61 8.66
N HIS A 208 7.89 -5.74 9.46
CA HIS A 208 9.34 -5.68 9.59
C HIS A 208 9.95 -7.02 10.01
N SER A 209 11.17 -7.25 9.54
CA SER A 209 12.01 -8.40 9.88
C SER A 209 13.11 -7.96 10.85
N ASP A 210 13.38 -8.78 11.86
CA ASP A 210 14.51 -8.57 12.77
C ASP A 210 15.87 -8.86 12.11
N ASN A 211 15.88 -9.41 10.88
CA ASN A 211 17.10 -9.72 10.16
C ASN A 211 17.64 -8.46 9.45
N PRO A 212 18.79 -7.89 9.87
CA PRO A 212 19.30 -6.63 9.34
C PRO A 212 19.74 -6.71 7.87
N LYS A 213 19.92 -7.93 7.33
CA LYS A 213 20.26 -8.15 5.91
C LYS A 213 19.04 -8.39 5.03
N CYS A 214 17.85 -8.47 5.61
CA CYS A 214 16.61 -8.65 4.86
C CYS A 214 16.06 -7.29 4.43
N ILE A 215 15.48 -7.23 3.24
CA ILE A 215 14.87 -5.99 2.72
C ILE A 215 13.79 -5.42 3.64
N MET A 216 13.06 -6.26 4.39
CA MET A 216 12.03 -5.83 5.34
C MET A 216 12.60 -5.41 6.71
N SER A 217 13.92 -5.25 6.85
CA SER A 217 14.52 -4.69 8.05
C SER A 217 14.16 -3.21 8.21
N GLU A 218 13.86 -2.76 9.42
CA GLU A 218 13.63 -1.33 9.73
C GLU A 218 14.85 -0.44 9.36
N LEU A 219 16.05 -1.03 9.32
CA LEU A 219 17.28 -0.33 8.89
C LEU A 219 17.25 0.12 7.42
N VAL A 220 16.36 -0.45 6.61
CA VAL A 220 16.15 -0.04 5.21
C VAL A 220 15.21 1.16 5.12
N GLU A 221 14.36 1.37 6.13
CA GLU A 221 13.42 2.50 6.19
C GLU A 221 14.10 3.76 6.76
N VAL A 222 14.96 3.59 7.76
CA VAL A 222 15.57 4.69 8.52
C VAL A 222 17.09 4.67 8.40
N TYR A 223 17.63 5.68 7.72
CA TYR A 223 19.06 5.85 7.53
C TYR A 223 19.62 6.96 8.43
N GLU A 224 19.93 6.65 9.69
CA GLU A 224 20.35 7.67 10.68
C GLU A 224 21.82 8.13 10.54
N HIS A 225 22.67 7.32 9.91
CA HIS A 225 24.13 7.56 9.85
C HIS A 225 24.69 7.52 8.42
N PRO A 226 24.61 8.62 7.65
CA PRO A 226 25.30 8.75 6.37
C PRO A 226 26.80 9.01 6.53
N PRO A 227 27.64 8.71 5.50
CA PRO A 227 27.28 8.05 4.26
C PRO A 227 27.09 6.54 4.47
N LEU A 228 26.09 5.97 3.80
CA LEU A 228 25.85 4.54 3.84
C LEU A 228 26.88 3.82 2.97
N GLY A 229 27.43 2.71 3.48
CA GLY A 229 28.30 1.82 2.70
C GLY A 229 27.53 0.97 1.68
N THR A 230 28.23 0.05 1.02
CA THR A 230 27.71 -0.79 -0.08
C THR A 230 26.85 -1.99 0.35
N ASN A 231 26.65 -2.20 1.65
CA ASN A 231 25.91 -3.35 2.17
C ASN A 231 24.40 -3.02 2.33
N ILE A 232 23.78 -2.59 1.24
CA ILE A 232 22.35 -2.27 1.18
C ILE A 232 21.59 -3.56 0.84
N ALA A 233 20.60 -3.92 1.65
CA ALA A 233 19.77 -5.08 1.36
C ALA A 233 18.96 -4.85 0.08
N THR A 234 19.02 -5.77 -0.88
CA THR A 234 18.26 -5.69 -2.15
C THR A 234 17.41 -6.92 -2.41
N ASP A 235 17.23 -7.77 -1.41
CA ASP A 235 16.54 -9.05 -1.54
C ASP A 235 15.66 -9.38 -0.34
N TYR A 236 14.50 -9.99 -0.61
CA TYR A 236 13.68 -10.63 0.40
C TYR A 236 14.38 -11.88 0.93
N CYS A 237 14.41 -11.99 2.26
CA CYS A 237 14.83 -13.20 2.95
C CYS A 237 13.79 -14.31 2.79
N PHE A 238 14.23 -15.56 3.01
CA PHE A 238 13.39 -16.74 2.83
C PHE A 238 12.13 -16.70 3.68
N GLU A 239 12.24 -16.25 4.93
CA GLU A 239 11.13 -16.14 5.87
C GLU A 239 10.05 -15.18 5.36
N THR A 240 10.46 -14.07 4.74
CA THR A 240 9.53 -13.10 4.14
C THR A 240 8.81 -13.69 2.93
N LEU A 241 9.53 -14.42 2.07
CA LEU A 241 8.92 -15.10 0.92
C LEU A 241 7.96 -16.22 1.38
N GLN A 242 8.29 -16.93 2.45
CA GLN A 242 7.39 -17.93 3.05
C GLN A 242 6.11 -17.29 3.58
N LYS A 243 6.19 -16.14 4.24
CA LYS A 243 5.00 -15.37 4.67
C LYS A 243 4.11 -14.98 3.50
N LEU A 244 4.68 -14.53 2.38
CA LEU A 244 3.91 -14.22 1.17
C LEU A 244 3.19 -15.45 0.61
N GLU A 245 3.84 -16.61 0.59
CA GLU A 245 3.20 -17.84 0.14
C GLU A 245 2.05 -18.27 1.06
N LEU A 246 2.17 -18.07 2.38
CA LEU A 246 1.07 -18.31 3.31
C LEU A 246 -0.13 -17.40 3.01
N ILE A 247 0.10 -16.10 2.78
CA ILE A 247 -0.96 -15.16 2.39
C ILE A 247 -1.61 -15.59 1.07
N ARG A 248 -0.81 -16.07 0.11
CA ARG A 248 -1.31 -16.56 -1.18
C ARG A 248 -2.18 -17.81 -1.03
N GLN A 249 -1.87 -18.68 -0.06
CA GLN A 249 -2.70 -19.86 0.22
C GLN A 249 -4.07 -19.49 0.79
N GLU A 250 -4.23 -18.34 1.44
CA GLU A 250 -5.53 -17.84 1.91
C GLU A 250 -6.48 -17.44 0.76
N LEU A 251 -5.96 -17.31 -0.47
CA LEU A 251 -6.75 -17.00 -1.67
C LEU A 251 -7.33 -18.23 -2.38
N LYS A 252 -6.90 -19.44 -2.00
CA LYS A 252 -7.36 -20.71 -2.56
C LYS A 252 -8.58 -21.24 -1.81
#